data_AF-A0A453E2R1-F1
#
_entry.id   AF-A0A453E2R1-F1
#
_cell.length_a   1.000
_cell.length_b   1.000
_cell.length_c   1.000
_cell.angle_alpha   90.00
_cell.angle_beta   90.00
_cell.angle_gamma   90.00
#
_symmetry.space_group_name_H-M   'P 1'
#
loop_
_entity.id
_entity.type
_entity.pdbx_description
1 polymer ?
#
loop_
_entity_poly.entity_id
_entity_poly.type
_entity_poly.pdbx_seq_one_letter_code
_entity_poly.pdbx_strand_id
1 'polypeptide(L)'
;AVTDFLRSGLFRWAGDANSFVGDSYIELVCSPNNPDGAIRDAVLSSGAGKAVHDLAYYWPQYTPITRRADHDIMLFTVSKSTGHAGTRIG
;
A
#
# COMPACT_ATOMS: atom_id res chain seq x y z
N ALA A 1 9.98 19.06 17.76
CA ALA A 1 10.74 17.92 17.21
C ALA A 1 10.14 17.53 15.85
N VAL A 2 10.86 16.83 14.95
CA VAL A 2 10.35 16.43 13.61
C VAL A 2 8.98 15.74 13.66
N THR A 3 8.66 15.09 14.77
CA THR A 3 7.35 14.47 15.05
C THR A 3 6.17 15.45 15.05
N ASP A 4 6.40 16.72 15.40
CA ASP A 4 5.33 17.73 15.47
C ASP A 4 4.94 18.24 14.07
N PHE A 5 5.86 18.19 13.10
CA PHE A 5 5.59 18.58 11.71
C PHE A 5 4.69 17.56 10.99
N LEU A 6 4.88 16.27 11.26
CA LEU A 6 4.16 15.18 10.59
C LEU A 6 2.83 14.81 11.26
N ARG A 7 2.52 15.41 12.43
CA ARG A 7 1.29 15.16 13.21
C ARG A 7 1.00 13.66 13.41
N SER A 8 2.04 12.85 13.65
CA SER A 8 1.91 11.39 13.77
C SER A 8 0.94 10.94 14.88
N GLY A 9 0.72 11.76 15.91
CA GLY A 9 -0.25 11.51 16.98
C GLY A 9 -1.72 11.46 16.53
N LEU A 10 -2.05 11.86 15.29
CA LEU A 10 -3.39 11.73 14.72
C LEU A 10 -3.69 10.31 14.22
N PHE A 11 -2.68 9.45 14.09
CA PHE A 11 -2.82 8.12 13.52
C PHE A 11 -2.44 7.05 14.54
N ARG A 12 -3.11 5.89 14.46
CA ARG A 12 -2.83 4.72 15.30
C ARG A 12 -2.96 3.46 14.45
N TRP A 13 -2.05 2.52 14.67
CA TRP A 13 -2.16 1.18 14.08
C TRP A 13 -3.41 0.47 14.61
N ALA A 14 -4.31 0.08 13.71
CA ALA A 14 -5.59 -0.55 14.07
C ALA A 14 -5.64 -2.06 13.79
N GLY A 15 -4.59 -2.64 13.21
CA GLY A 15 -4.51 -4.08 12.95
C GLY A 15 -4.99 -4.49 11.56
N ASP A 16 -5.62 -5.67 11.49
CA ASP A 16 -6.04 -6.31 10.25
C ASP A 16 -7.27 -5.63 9.65
N ALA A 17 -7.18 -5.23 8.38
CA ALA A 17 -8.27 -4.61 7.63
C ALA A 17 -9.52 -5.50 7.55
N ASN A 18 -9.38 -6.84 7.54
CA ASN A 18 -10.52 -7.76 7.47
C ASN A 18 -11.36 -7.79 8.75
N SER A 19 -10.78 -7.39 9.89
CA SER A 19 -11.47 -7.33 11.18
C SER A 19 -11.70 -5.91 11.69
N PHE A 20 -11.31 -4.90 10.90
CA PHE A 20 -11.45 -3.51 11.27
C PHE A 20 -12.91 -3.07 11.24
N VAL A 21 -13.35 -2.37 12.28
CA VAL A 21 -14.70 -1.79 12.39
C VAL A 21 -14.56 -0.29 12.60
N GLY A 22 -15.06 0.48 11.63
CA GLY A 22 -15.08 1.94 11.68
C GLY A 22 -14.99 2.56 10.29
N ASP A 23 -15.26 3.86 10.21
CA ASP A 23 -15.35 4.56 8.93
C ASP A 23 -14.11 5.41 8.62
N SER A 24 -13.24 5.65 9.60
CA SER A 24 -12.04 6.48 9.46
C SER A 24 -10.80 5.60 9.55
N TYR A 25 -10.19 5.32 8.40
CA TYR A 25 -9.02 4.45 8.30
C TYR A 25 -8.11 4.82 7.13
N ILE A 26 -6.89 4.29 7.19
CA ILE A 26 -5.99 4.17 6.04
C ILE A 26 -5.70 2.69 5.87
N GLU A 27 -6.14 2.11 4.76
CA GLU A 27 -5.87 0.73 4.40
C GLU A 27 -4.60 0.66 3.54
N LEU A 28 -3.67 -0.22 3.91
CA LEU A 28 -2.49 -0.52 3.09
C LEU A 28 -2.76 -1.78 2.28
N VAL A 29 -2.87 -1.62 0.96
CA VAL A 29 -3.17 -2.71 0.02
C VAL A 29 -1.89 -3.10 -0.72
N CYS A 30 -1.28 -4.23 -0.37
CA CYS A 30 -0.11 -4.75 -1.07
C CYS A 30 -0.56 -5.64 -2.24
N SER A 31 -0.23 -5.26 -3.48
CA SER A 31 -0.70 -5.97 -4.67
C SER A 31 0.37 -5.95 -5.78
N PRO A 32 1.07 -7.08 -6.06
CA PRO A 32 1.02 -8.37 -5.39
C PRO A 32 1.37 -8.30 -3.90
N ASN A 33 0.67 -9.10 -3.10
CA ASN A 33 0.84 -9.15 -1.66
C ASN A 33 2.17 -9.82 -1.26
N ASN A 34 2.70 -9.40 -0.12
CA ASN A 34 3.82 -10.04 0.56
C ASN A 34 3.26 -10.71 1.83
N PRO A 35 3.40 -12.03 2.03
CA PRO A 35 4.35 -12.93 1.36
C PRO A 35 3.81 -13.80 0.21
N ASP A 36 2.49 -13.86 -0.02
CA ASP A 36 1.88 -14.90 -0.86
C ASP A 36 1.84 -14.58 -2.38
N GLY A 37 2.18 -13.35 -2.78
CA GLY A 37 2.15 -12.91 -4.19
C GLY A 37 0.75 -12.72 -4.77
N ALA A 38 -0.31 -12.81 -3.95
CA ALA A 38 -1.68 -12.70 -4.43
C ALA A 38 -2.00 -11.26 -4.87
N ILE A 39 -2.76 -11.10 -5.96
CA ILE A 39 -3.34 -9.81 -6.32
C ILE A 39 -4.42 -9.45 -5.30
N ARG A 40 -4.35 -8.24 -4.75
CA ARG A 40 -5.29 -7.70 -3.77
C ARG A 40 -5.92 -6.41 -4.27
N ASP A 41 -7.13 -6.16 -3.81
CA ASP A 41 -7.85 -4.89 -3.85
C ASP A 41 -8.23 -4.54 -2.39
N ALA A 42 -8.60 -3.28 -2.14
CA ALA A 42 -9.05 -2.82 -0.82
C ALA A 42 -10.26 -3.63 -0.33
N VAL A 43 -10.26 -4.01 0.95
CA VAL A 43 -11.39 -4.73 1.59
C VAL A 43 -12.32 -3.78 2.34
N LEU A 44 -11.83 -2.61 2.76
CA LEU A 44 -12.63 -1.57 3.37
C LEU A 44 -13.15 -0.60 2.29
N SER A 45 -14.39 -0.13 2.45
CA SER A 45 -15.08 0.66 1.43
C SER A 45 -15.89 1.85 1.95
N SER A 46 -15.64 2.30 3.19
CA SER A 46 -16.23 3.56 3.68
C SER A 46 -15.78 4.76 2.84
N GLY A 47 -16.67 5.74 2.62
CA GLY A 47 -16.35 6.96 1.87
C GLY A 47 -15.36 7.90 2.57
N ALA A 48 -15.17 7.76 3.89
CA ALA A 48 -14.23 8.56 4.67
C ALA A 48 -12.83 7.92 4.77
N GLY A 49 -12.71 6.63 4.48
CA GLY A 49 -11.43 5.93 4.46
C GLY A 49 -10.59 6.24 3.23
N LYS A 50 -9.31 5.84 3.30
CA LYS A 50 -8.36 5.92 2.18
C LYS A 50 -7.62 4.62 2.01
N ALA A 51 -7.44 4.18 0.76
CA ALA A 51 -6.60 3.05 0.41
C ALA A 51 -5.29 3.55 -0.20
N VAL A 52 -4.16 3.02 0.27
CA VAL A 52 -2.83 3.23 -0.30
C VAL A 52 -2.37 1.91 -0.89
N HIS A 53 -2.19 1.87 -2.20
CA HIS A 53 -1.80 0.66 -2.91
C HIS A 53 -0.26 0.59 -2.99
N ASP A 54 0.35 -0.34 -2.27
CA ASP A 54 1.75 -0.69 -2.44
C ASP A 54 1.88 -1.67 -3.63
N LEU A 55 2.38 -1.14 -4.74
CA LEU A 55 2.59 -1.85 -5.99
C LEU A 55 4.09 -2.14 -6.23
N ALA A 56 4.88 -2.24 -5.16
CA ALA A 56 6.32 -2.55 -5.25
C ALA A 56 6.61 -3.80 -6.10
N TYR A 57 5.74 -4.82 -6.03
CA TYR A 57 5.88 -6.05 -6.80
C TYR A 57 5.01 -6.10 -8.07
N TYR A 58 4.33 -5.02 -8.49
CA TYR A 58 3.47 -5.02 -9.68
C TYR A 58 4.28 -4.87 -10.98
N TRP A 59 5.16 -5.83 -11.21
CA TRP A 59 6.06 -5.92 -12.36
C TRP A 59 6.02 -7.32 -12.97
N PRO A 60 6.31 -7.47 -14.28
CA PRO A 60 6.25 -8.77 -14.97
C PRO A 60 7.08 -9.89 -14.34
N GLN A 61 8.16 -9.57 -13.60
CA GLN A 61 8.95 -10.57 -12.88
C GLN A 61 8.24 -11.23 -11.69
N TYR A 62 7.15 -10.65 -11.18
CA TYR A 62 6.43 -11.16 -10.00
C TYR A 62 4.98 -11.56 -10.31
N THR A 63 4.34 -10.92 -11.28
CA THR A 63 2.93 -11.18 -11.60
C THR A 63 2.59 -10.82 -13.06
N PRO A 64 1.63 -11.51 -13.70
CA PRO A 64 1.07 -11.06 -14.96
C PRO A 64 0.42 -9.67 -14.85
N ILE A 65 0.71 -8.80 -15.82
CA ILE A 65 0.06 -7.48 -15.90
C ILE A 65 -1.27 -7.63 -16.63
N THR A 66 -2.34 -7.85 -15.87
CA THR A 66 -3.70 -8.11 -16.40
C THR A 66 -4.47 -6.84 -16.72
N ARG A 67 -4.15 -5.72 -16.06
CA ARG A 67 -4.74 -4.40 -16.29
C ARG A 67 -3.73 -3.31 -15.94
N ARG A 68 -3.97 -2.08 -16.41
CA ARG A 68 -3.26 -0.91 -15.87
C ARG A 68 -3.79 -0.63 -14.46
N ALA A 69 -2.89 -0.44 -13.49
CA ALA A 69 -3.28 0.00 -12.16
C ALA A 69 -3.80 1.45 -12.22
N ASP A 70 -4.90 1.70 -11.52
CA ASP A 70 -5.63 2.99 -11.54
C ASP A 70 -6.28 3.22 -10.17
N HIS A 71 -5.46 3.59 -9.19
CA HIS A 71 -5.88 3.85 -7.81
C HIS A 71 -5.48 5.26 -7.40
N ASP A 72 -6.19 5.85 -6.43
CA ASP A 72 -5.96 7.21 -5.94
C ASP A 72 -4.51 7.45 -5.47
N ILE A 73 -3.95 6.49 -4.73
CA ILE A 73 -2.58 6.52 -4.23
C ILE A 73 -1.92 5.18 -4.56
N MET A 74 -0.84 5.26 -5.34
CA MET A 74 -0.03 4.11 -5.76
C MET A 74 1.43 4.35 -5.40
N LEU A 75 2.05 3.37 -4.75
CA LEU A 75 3.46 3.40 -4.39
C LEU A 75 4.24 2.41 -5.24
N PHE A 76 5.40 2.84 -5.73
CA PHE A 76 6.34 2.00 -6.48
C PHE A 76 7.74 2.11 -5.84
N THR A 77 8.66 1.22 -6.21
CA THR A 77 10.06 1.36 -5.80
C THR A 77 11.03 0.80 -6.81
N VAL A 78 12.16 1.48 -6.96
CA VAL A 78 13.31 1.01 -7.78
C VAL A 78 13.89 -0.29 -7.21
N SER A 79 13.73 -0.50 -5.90
CA SER A 79 14.27 -1.66 -5.18
C SER A 79 13.77 -2.99 -5.73
N LYS A 80 12.51 -3.05 -6.15
CA LYS A 80 11.84 -4.27 -6.62
C LYS A 80 11.65 -4.27 -8.13
N SER A 81 11.63 -3.10 -8.78
CA SER A 81 11.59 -3.03 -10.24
C SER A 81 12.93 -3.39 -10.88
N THR A 82 14.06 -2.94 -10.33
CA THR A 82 15.40 -3.12 -10.93
C THR A 82 16.45 -3.74 -10.00
N GLY A 83 16.12 -3.96 -8.72
CA GLY A 83 17.05 -4.53 -7.73
C GLY A 83 17.95 -3.51 -7.01
N HIS A 84 17.90 -2.22 -7.34
CA HIS A 84 18.75 -1.19 -6.72
C HIS A 84 18.20 -0.70 -5.37
N ALA A 85 18.07 -1.61 -4.39
CA ALA A 85 17.56 -1.26 -3.07
C ALA A 85 18.44 -0.27 -2.29
N GLY A 86 19.73 -0.17 -2.62
CA GLY A 86 20.67 0.78 -2.01
C GLY A 86 20.42 2.25 -2.37
N THR A 87 19.67 2.52 -3.45
CA THR A 87 19.38 3.89 -3.91
C THR A 87 18.33 4.58 -3.04
N ARG A 88 17.49 3.82 -2.32
CA ARG A 88 16.45 4.35 -1.41
C ARG A 88 15.44 5.29 -2.10
N ILE A 89 15.03 4.96 -3.33
CA ILE A 89 14.04 5.70 -4.12
C ILE A 89 12.77 4.86 -4.33
N GLY A 90 11.62 5.50 -4.15
CA GLY A 90 10.29 5.03 -4.50
C GLY A 90 9.41 6.19 -4.95
#